data_AF-A0A7C2A3R3-F1
#
_entry.id   AF-A0A7C2A3R3-F1
#
_cell.length_a   1.000
_cell.length_b   1.000
_cell.length_c   1.000
_cell.angle_alpha   90.00
_cell.angle_beta   90.00
_cell.angle_gamma   90.00
#
_symmetry.space_group_name_H-M   'P 1'
#
loop_
_entity.id
_entity.type
_entity.pdbx_description
1 polymer ?
#
loop_
_entity_poly.entity_id
_entity_poly.type
_entity_poly.pdbx_seq_one_letter_code
_entity_poly.pdbx_strand_id
1 'polypeptide(L)' 'MHDLILFGSYAHSTEKEHSDFDILIILNTPVHWELKSLIRDICYDVSLDKEIFIDSKILG' A
#
# COMPACT_ATOMS: atom_id res chain seq x y z
N MET A 1 7.25 -16.13 -2.74
CA MET A 1 6.55 -15.62 -1.54
C MET A 1 6.24 -14.17 -1.82
N HIS A 2 5.02 -13.75 -1.49
CA HIS A 2 4.60 -12.36 -1.62
C HIS A 2 4.28 -11.88 -0.22
N ASP A 3 4.84 -10.74 0.17
CA ASP A 3 4.69 -10.19 1.52
C ASP A 3 3.99 -8.82 1.45
N LEU A 4 3.15 -8.55 2.45
CA LEU A 4 2.50 -7.25 2.65
C LEU A 4 2.87 -6.75 4.05
N ILE A 5 3.50 -5.59 4.10
CA ILE A 5 4.02 -5.01 5.34
C ILE A 5 3.35 -3.66 5.56
N LEU A 6 2.68 -3.50 6.70
CA LEU A 6 2.27 -2.19 7.20
C LEU A 6 3.48 -1.54 7.88
N PHE A 7 3.81 -0.32 7.47
CA PHE A 7 4.87 0.46 8.09
C PHE A 7 4.38 1.87 8.38
N GLY A 8 5.29 2.78 8.73
CA GLY A 8 4.94 4.17 9.00
C GLY A 8 4.18 4.35 10.32
N SER A 9 3.37 5.41 10.36
CA SER A 9 2.82 5.94 11.60
C SER A 9 1.89 4.96 12.34
N TYR A 10 0.99 4.28 11.62
CA TYR A 10 0.10 3.25 12.16
C TYR A 10 0.84 2.03 12.71
N ALA A 11 1.98 1.66 12.12
CA ALA A 11 2.81 0.58 12.66
C ALA A 11 3.53 0.97 13.96
N HIS A 12 3.66 2.26 14.24
CA HIS A 12 4.39 2.81 15.39
C HIS A 12 3.47 3.47 16.43
N SER A 13 2.14 3.39 16.25
CA SER A 13 1.15 4.05 17.11
C SER A 13 1.38 5.57 17.25
N THR A 14 1.83 6.20 16.16
CA THR A 14 2.11 7.65 16.08
C THR A 14 1.28 8.37 15.01
N GLU A 15 0.25 7.69 14.51
CA GLU A 15 -0.73 8.20 13.56
C GLU A 15 -1.52 9.40 14.10
N LYS A 16 -2.00 10.23 13.18
CA LYS A 16 -2.98 11.29 13.41
C LYS A 16 -4.28 10.93 12.72
N GLU A 17 -5.35 11.68 13.01
CA GLU A 17 -6.71 11.46 12.49
C GLU A 17 -6.81 11.33 10.96
N HIS A 18 -5.86 11.89 10.21
CA HIS A 18 -5.79 11.83 8.74
C HIS A 18 -4.45 11.28 8.24
N SER A 19 -3.77 10.47 9.05
CA SER A 19 -2.59 9.77 8.58
C SER A 19 -2.96 8.73 7.53
N ASP A 20 -2.11 8.61 6.52
CA ASP A 20 -2.20 7.56 5.50
C ASP A 20 -1.74 6.21 6.07
N PHE A 21 -2.19 5.13 5.46
CA PHE A 21 -1.69 3.77 5.66
C PHE A 21 -0.56 3.48 4.67
N ASP A 22 0.66 3.50 5.17
CA ASP A 22 1.85 3.14 4.40
C ASP A 22 1.98 1.61 4.28
N ILE A 23 1.79 1.06 3.07
CA ILE A 23 1.92 -0.38 2.81
C ILE A 23 3.05 -0.69 1.84
N LEU A 24 3.86 -1.70 2.16
CA LEU A 24 4.90 -2.22 1.29
C LEU A 24 4.48 -3.58 0.75
N ILE A 25 4.36 -3.67 -0.57
CA ILE A 25 3.98 -4.87 -1.31
C ILE A 25 5.23 -5.44 -1.96
N ILE A 26 5.64 -6.64 -1.53
CA ILE A 26 6.81 -7.35 -2.02
C ILE A 26 6.34 -8.48 -2.92
N LEU A 27 6.78 -8.45 -4.17
CA LEU A 27 6.50 -9.46 -5.19
C LEU A 27 7.79 -10.23 -5.51
N ASN A 28 7.68 -11.53 -5.77
CA ASN A 28 8.82 -12.36 -6.17
C ASN A 28 9.02 -12.41 -7.70
N THR A 29 8.40 -11.49 -8.42
CA THR A 29 8.42 -11.41 -9.89
C THR A 29 8.79 -10.00 -10.33
N PRO A 30 9.54 -9.85 -11.43
CA PRO A 30 9.86 -8.54 -11.98
C PRO A 30 8.61 -7.68 -12.15
N VAL A 31 8.64 -6.49 -11.54
CA VAL A 31 7.48 -5.61 -11.52
C VAL A 31 7.58 -4.58 -12.63
N HIS A 32 6.85 -4.83 -13.71
CA HIS A 32 6.63 -3.87 -14.78
C HIS A 32 5.58 -2.82 -14.39
N TRP A 33 5.58 -1.69 -15.10
CA TRP A 33 4.77 -0.53 -14.73
C TRP A 33 3.27 -0.82 -14.81
N GLU A 34 2.84 -1.73 -15.69
CA GLU A 34 1.47 -2.20 -15.84
C GLU A 34 0.97 -2.87 -14.55
N LEU A 35 1.77 -3.77 -13.99
CA LEU A 35 1.44 -4.43 -12.72
C LEU A 35 1.43 -3.43 -11.56
N LYS A 36 2.36 -2.45 -11.56
CA LYS A 36 2.32 -1.36 -10.56
C LYS A 36 1.08 -0.49 -10.70
N SER A 37 0.56 -0.30 -11.91
CA SER A 37 -0.66 0.47 -12.15
C SER A 37 -1.85 -0.29 -11.59
N LEU A 38 -2.00 -1.57 -11.96
CA LEU A 38 -3.09 -2.42 -11.48
C LEU A 38 -3.15 -2.48 -9.95
N ILE A 39 -2.00 -2.65 -9.28
CA ILE A 39 -1.94 -2.68 -7.82
C ILE A 39 -2.37 -1.34 -7.22
N ARG A 40 -1.97 -0.22 -7.83
CA ARG A 40 -2.37 1.12 -7.38
C ARG A 40 -3.86 1.37 -7.58
N ASP A 41 -4.44 0.91 -8.68
CA ASP A 41 -5.88 1.00 -8.94
C ASP A 41 -6.66 0.23 -7.86
N ILE A 42 -6.21 -0.98 -7.51
CA ILE A 42 -6.81 -1.76 -6.41
C ILE A 42 -6.68 -1.02 -5.06
N CYS A 43 -5.51 -0.45 -4.75
CA CYS A 43 -5.32 0.31 -3.50
C CYS A 43 -6.22 1.55 -3.46
N TYR A 44 -6.44 2.20 -4.60
CA TYR A 44 -7.34 3.34 -4.72
C TYR A 44 -8.79 2.96 -4.48
N ASP A 45 -9.26 1.86 -5.08
CA ASP A 45 -10.62 1.34 -4.86
C ASP A 45 -10.87 1.02 -3.38
N VAL A 46 -9.89 0.39 -2.72
CA VAL A 46 -9.97 0.11 -1.26
C VAL A 46 -9.95 1.39 -0.44
N SER A 47 -9.13 2.37 -0.81
CA SER A 47 -9.07 3.68 -0.16
C SER A 47 -10.45 4.35 -0.19
N LEU A 48 -11.15 4.30 -1.33
CA LEU A 48 -12.51 4.82 -1.48
C LEU A 48 -13.54 4.04 -0.66
N ASP A 49 -13.54 2.70 -0.75
CA ASP A 49 -14.53 1.85 -0.05
C ASP A 49 -14.44 1.97 1.48
N LYS A 50 -13.23 2.20 2.00
CA LYS A 50 -12.97 2.29 3.44
C LYS A 50 -12.87 3.70 3.99
N GLU A 51 -12.97 4.72 3.13
CA GLU A 51 -12.72 6.13 3.50
C GLU A 51 -11.35 6.32 4.20
N ILE A 52 -10.32 5.62 3.72
CA ILE A 52 -8.93 5.73 4.19
C ILE A 52 -8.01 6.13 3.05
N PHE A 53 -6.80 6.59 3.35
CA PHE A 53 -5.76 6.81 2.35
C PHE A 53 -4.69 5.73 2.45
N ILE A 54 -4.36 5.07 1.34
CA ILE A 54 -3.29 4.07 1.26
C ILE A 54 -2.15 4.63 0.40
N ASP A 55 -0.95 4.73 0.98
CA ASP A 55 0.28 4.95 0.23
C ASP A 55 0.98 3.61 -0.04
N SER A 56 0.80 3.08 -1.24
CA SER A 56 1.37 1.78 -1.63
C SER A 56 2.78 1.93 -2.22
N LYS A 57 3.77 1.27 -1.60
CA LYS A 57 5.11 1.05 -2.17
C LYS A 57 5.21 -0.37 -2.71
N ILE A 58 5.75 -0.53 -3.92
CA ILE A 58 5.79 -1.82 -4.61
C ILE A 58 7.24 -2.18 -4.98
N LEU A 59 7.72 -3.33 -4.49
CA LEU A 59 9.03 -3.91 -4.79
C LEU A 59 8.87 -5.30 -5.41
N GLY A 60 9.71 -5.63 -6.38
CA GLY A 60 9.89 -6.99 -6.92
C GLY A 60 10.84 -7.02 -8.10
#